data_AF-A0A653CWU4-F1
#
_entry.id   AF-A0A653CWU4-F1
#
_cell.length_a   1.000
_cell.length_b   1.000
_cell.length_c   1.000
_cell.angle_alpha   90.00
_cell.angle_beta   90.00
_cell.angle_gamma   90.00
#
_symmetry.space_group_name_H-M   'P 1'
#
loop_
_entity.id
_entity.type
_entity.pdbx_description
1 polymer ?
#
loop_
_entity_poly.entity_id
_entity_poly.type
_entity_poly.pdbx_seq_one_letter_code
_entity_poly.pdbx_strand_id
1 'polypeptide(L)'
;MNFGGVIRLNKTGLCILGVFLIFFLYTFTKNGRSKVENKISLNKLLTVAIEAAESGGRMVVATKDNMNLKSKGLTNEGLLDPLTAADLLSHCSMVQMIKHHFPSLTIISEEKAACLENESIPSPLKNLLDDQLDQEVNNHEVVIWLDPLDATYEYSGADLRFF
;
A
#
# COMPACT_ATOMS: atom_id res chain seq x y z
N MET A 1 -55.17 -14.20 17.05
CA MET A 1 -54.38 -14.43 18.29
C MET A 1 -54.30 -13.11 19.03
N ASN A 2 -54.91 -13.00 20.21
CA ASN A 2 -54.96 -11.76 20.98
C ASN A 2 -53.66 -11.57 21.77
N PHE A 3 -52.76 -10.71 21.31
CA PHE A 3 -51.56 -10.28 22.04
C PHE A 3 -51.86 -9.06 22.94
N GLY A 4 -52.84 -9.20 23.83
CA GLY A 4 -53.19 -8.18 24.83
C GLY A 4 -52.51 -8.43 26.17
N GLY A 5 -51.18 -8.46 26.21
CA GLY A 5 -50.41 -8.62 27.45
C GLY A 5 -49.79 -7.30 27.90
N VAL A 6 -50.18 -6.81 29.09
CA VAL A 6 -49.55 -5.62 29.70
C VAL A 6 -48.27 -6.06 30.43
N ILE A 7 -47.11 -5.78 29.83
CA ILE A 7 -45.81 -6.11 30.42
C ILE A 7 -45.50 -5.12 31.55
N ARG A 8 -45.49 -5.59 32.79
CA ARG A 8 -45.05 -4.81 33.96
C ARG A 8 -43.56 -5.03 34.19
N LEU A 9 -42.74 -4.07 33.78
CA LEU A 9 -41.29 -4.11 33.97
C LEU A 9 -40.92 -3.75 35.42
N ASN A 10 -40.25 -4.67 36.11
CA ASN A 10 -39.65 -4.42 37.43
C ASN A 10 -38.25 -3.80 37.25
N LYS A 11 -37.81 -2.93 38.18
CA LYS A 11 -36.49 -2.27 38.14
C LYS A 11 -35.34 -3.27 38.01
N THR A 12 -35.45 -4.42 38.68
CA THR A 12 -34.47 -5.51 38.58
C THR A 12 -34.47 -6.20 37.21
N GLY A 13 -35.64 -6.39 36.60
CA GLY A 13 -35.79 -6.97 35.26
C GLY A 13 -35.18 -6.07 34.18
N LEU A 14 -35.29 -4.75 34.33
CA LEU A 14 -34.66 -3.78 33.43
C LEU A 14 -33.13 -3.87 33.46
N CYS A 15 -32.54 -4.03 34.65
CA CYS A 15 -31.09 -4.21 34.79
C CYS A 15 -30.59 -5.49 34.12
N ILE A 16 -31.32 -6.60 34.28
CA ILE A 16 -30.96 -7.89 33.67
C ILE A 16 -31.01 -7.79 32.14
N LEU A 17 -32.06 -7.19 31.58
CA LEU A 17 -32.17 -6.94 30.14
C LEU A 17 -31.02 -6.07 29.61
N GLY A 18 -30.61 -5.05 30.36
CA GLY A 18 -29.46 -4.21 30.00
C GLY A 18 -28.15 -5.00 29.91
N VAL A 19 -27.88 -5.89 30.88
CA VAL A 19 -26.68 -6.73 30.87
C VAL A 19 -26.70 -7.71 29.69
N PHE A 20 -27.85 -8.32 29.41
CA PHE A 20 -28.01 -9.19 28.22
C PHE A 20 -27.82 -8.43 26.92
N LEU A 21 -28.32 -7.20 26.83
CA LEU A 21 -28.14 -6.35 25.65
C LEU A 21 -26.67 -5.98 25.45
N ILE A 22 -25.94 -5.63 26.51
CA ILE A 22 -24.50 -5.35 26.45
C ILE A 22 -23.72 -6.60 26.05
N PHE A 23 -24.04 -7.77 26.64
CA PHE A 23 -23.41 -9.03 26.28
C PHE A 23 -23.68 -9.41 24.82
N PHE A 24 -24.93 -9.23 24.36
CA PHE A 24 -25.31 -9.45 22.96
C PHE A 24 -24.57 -8.50 22.02
N LEU A 25 -24.47 -7.21 22.35
CA LEU A 25 -23.70 -6.25 21.55
C LEU A 25 -22.21 -6.61 21.54
N TYR A 26 -21.65 -7.08 22.64
CA TYR A 26 -20.25 -7.54 22.74
C TYR A 26 -19.98 -8.78 21.88
N THR A 27 -20.87 -9.78 21.90
CA THR A 27 -20.72 -10.98 21.06
C THR A 27 -20.95 -10.67 19.58
N PHE A 28 -21.92 -9.81 19.25
CA PHE A 28 -22.22 -9.41 17.88
C PHE A 28 -21.09 -8.58 17.26
N THR A 29 -20.47 -7.65 18.03
CA THR A 29 -19.30 -6.89 17.57
C THR A 29 -18.05 -7.77 17.41
N LYS A 30 -17.87 -8.81 18.24
CA LYS A 30 -16.79 -9.79 18.04
C LYS A 30 -17.01 -10.70 16.84
N ASN A 31 -18.23 -11.20 16.62
CA ASN A 31 -18.55 -12.09 15.50
C ASN A 31 -18.57 -11.36 14.14
N GLY A 32 -18.78 -10.04 14.12
CA GLY A 32 -18.67 -9.21 12.91
C GLY A 32 -17.22 -8.99 12.44
N ARG A 33 -16.22 -9.35 13.26
CA ARG A 33 -14.81 -9.34 12.86
C ARG A 33 -14.51 -10.63 12.10
N SER A 34 -15.13 -10.78 10.93
CA SER A 34 -14.73 -11.79 9.96
C SER A 34 -13.22 -11.61 9.74
N LYS A 35 -12.45 -12.68 9.92
CA LYS A 35 -11.04 -12.72 9.56
C LYS A 35 -11.05 -12.48 8.04
N VAL A 36 -10.86 -11.24 7.62
CA VAL A 36 -10.84 -10.90 6.19
C VAL A 36 -9.72 -11.76 5.63
N GLU A 37 -10.08 -12.80 4.88
CA GLU A 37 -9.13 -13.55 4.08
C GLU A 37 -8.64 -12.56 3.02
N ASN A 38 -7.60 -11.80 3.36
CA ASN A 38 -6.91 -10.89 2.46
C ASN A 38 -6.05 -11.74 1.52
N LYS A 39 -6.69 -12.58 0.71
CA LYS A 39 -6.03 -13.23 -0.41
C LYS A 39 -5.77 -12.20 -1.49
N ILE A 40 -4.63 -12.32 -2.14
CA ILE A 40 -4.24 -11.50 -3.28
C ILE A 40 -3.98 -12.42 -4.47
N SER A 41 -4.49 -12.02 -5.63
CA SER A 41 -4.17 -12.60 -6.92
C SER A 41 -2.75 -12.19 -7.32
N LEU A 42 -1.89 -13.17 -7.63
CA LEU A 42 -0.53 -12.91 -8.10
C LEU A 42 -0.54 -12.28 -9.51
N ASN A 43 -1.51 -12.62 -10.37
CA ASN A 43 -1.66 -11.97 -11.67
C ASN A 43 -1.99 -10.49 -11.51
N LYS A 44 -2.91 -10.16 -10.61
CA LYS A 44 -3.25 -8.77 -10.30
C LYS A 44 -2.05 -8.04 -9.69
N LEU A 45 -1.32 -8.69 -8.79
CA LEU A 45 -0.11 -8.13 -8.18
C LEU A 45 0.95 -7.80 -9.25
N LEU A 46 1.18 -8.72 -10.19
CA LEU A 46 2.13 -8.51 -11.29
C LEU A 46 1.68 -7.37 -12.21
N THR A 47 0.40 -7.31 -12.55
CA THR A 47 -0.16 -6.22 -13.37
C THR A 47 0.06 -4.86 -12.71
N VAL A 48 -0.24 -4.75 -11.41
CA VAL A 48 -0.02 -3.54 -10.62
C VAL A 48 1.48 -3.20 -10.52
N ALA A 49 2.35 -4.20 -10.39
CA ALA A 49 3.80 -3.99 -10.35
C ALA A 49 4.33 -3.43 -11.67
N ILE A 50 3.82 -3.91 -12.81
CA ILE A 50 4.17 -3.38 -14.14
C ILE A 50 3.72 -1.91 -14.25
N GLU A 51 2.47 -1.60 -13.89
CA GLU A 51 1.97 -0.23 -13.95
C GLU A 51 2.72 0.71 -12.99
N ALA A 52 3.09 0.23 -11.80
CA ALA A 52 3.92 0.96 -10.87
C ALA A 52 5.30 1.26 -11.48
N ALA A 53 5.96 0.27 -12.08
CA ALA A 53 7.26 0.45 -12.73
C ALA A 53 7.19 1.42 -13.92
N GLU A 54 6.16 1.32 -14.77
CA GLU A 54 5.94 2.29 -15.84
C GLU A 54 5.71 3.71 -15.31
N SER A 55 4.97 3.85 -14.21
CA SER A 55 4.71 5.14 -13.58
C SER A 55 5.98 5.75 -12.99
N GLY A 56 6.77 4.95 -12.26
CA GLY A 56 8.07 5.35 -11.75
C GLY A 56 9.01 5.78 -12.88
N GLY A 57 9.09 5.00 -13.95
CA GLY A 57 9.88 5.33 -15.14
C GLY A 57 9.47 6.66 -15.80
N ARG A 58 8.17 6.97 -15.85
CA ARG A 58 7.69 8.29 -16.32
C ARG A 58 8.20 9.43 -15.43
N MET A 59 8.24 9.24 -14.11
CA MET A 59 8.79 10.24 -13.19
C MET A 59 10.30 10.43 -13.36
N VAL A 60 11.05 9.34 -13.57
CA VAL A 60 12.48 9.41 -13.86
C VAL A 60 12.72 10.22 -15.14
N VAL A 61 12.00 9.94 -16.23
CA VAL A 61 12.15 10.69 -17.49
C VAL A 61 11.73 12.16 -17.32
N ALA A 62 10.62 12.43 -16.63
CA ALA A 62 10.10 13.79 -16.44
C ALA A 62 11.03 14.68 -15.60
N THR A 63 11.85 14.08 -14.74
CA THR A 63 12.76 14.80 -13.84
C THR A 63 14.20 14.90 -14.35
N LYS A 64 14.49 14.32 -15.52
CA LYS A 64 15.83 14.30 -16.13
C LYS A 64 16.45 15.69 -16.28
N ASP A 65 15.65 16.69 -16.64
CA ASP A 65 16.15 18.05 -16.85
C ASP A 65 16.19 18.89 -15.55
N ASN A 66 15.63 18.38 -14.45
CA ASN A 66 15.49 19.08 -13.16
C ASN A 66 15.83 18.15 -11.98
N MET A 67 17.04 17.60 -11.98
CA MET A 67 17.42 16.50 -11.07
C MET A 67 17.48 16.88 -9.56
N ASN A 68 17.54 18.16 -9.19
CA ASN A 68 17.57 18.64 -7.80
C ASN A 68 18.38 17.72 -6.85
N LEU A 69 19.69 17.68 -7.08
CA LEU A 69 20.59 16.74 -6.41
C LEU A 69 20.75 17.06 -4.92
N LYS A 70 20.54 16.04 -4.09
CA LYS A 70 20.76 16.00 -2.64
C LYS A 70 21.62 14.78 -2.32
N SER A 71 21.93 14.58 -1.05
CA SER A 71 22.63 13.39 -0.57
C SER A 71 21.97 12.85 0.70
N LYS A 72 21.88 11.53 0.83
CA LYS A 72 21.42 10.82 2.03
C LYS A 72 22.52 10.71 3.08
N GLY A 73 23.77 10.96 2.70
CA GLY A 73 24.95 10.80 3.54
C GLY A 73 26.07 10.07 2.79
N LEU A 74 26.79 9.21 3.51
CA LEU A 74 27.79 8.32 2.95
C LEU A 74 27.27 6.89 2.95
N THR A 75 27.61 6.13 1.91
CA THR A 75 27.44 4.68 1.87
C THR A 75 28.35 3.99 2.90
N ASN A 76 28.17 2.68 3.10
CA ASN A 76 29.04 1.90 3.99
C ASN A 76 30.51 1.87 3.53
N GLU A 77 30.74 2.13 2.25
CA GLU A 77 32.03 2.23 1.59
C GLU A 77 32.62 3.65 1.67
N GLY A 78 31.90 4.60 2.29
CA GLY A 78 32.34 5.99 2.44
C GLY A 78 32.17 6.84 1.18
N LEU A 79 31.42 6.38 0.18
CA LEU A 79 31.07 7.17 -1.00
C LEU A 79 29.84 8.02 -0.72
N LEU A 80 29.71 9.17 -1.39
CA LEU A 80 28.48 9.97 -1.29
C LEU A 80 27.31 9.18 -1.86
N ASP A 81 26.25 9.07 -1.07
CA ASP A 81 24.99 8.46 -1.47
C ASP A 81 24.07 9.56 -2.03
N PRO A 82 23.94 9.67 -3.37
CA PRO A 82 23.15 10.72 -4.00
C PRO A 82 21.66 10.43 -3.89
N LEU A 83 20.86 11.50 -3.84
CA LEU A 83 19.42 11.45 -3.88
C LEU A 83 18.92 12.54 -4.80
N THR A 84 18.07 12.21 -5.75
CA THR A 84 17.52 13.16 -6.72
C THR A 84 16.01 13.31 -6.55
N ALA A 85 15.42 14.30 -7.23
CA ALA A 85 13.98 14.37 -7.34
C ALA A 85 13.37 13.15 -8.07
N ALA A 86 14.14 12.48 -8.92
CA ALA A 86 13.71 11.29 -9.63
C ALA A 86 13.45 10.12 -8.68
N ASP A 87 14.36 9.85 -7.73
CA ASP A 87 14.20 8.79 -6.73
C ASP A 87 12.93 9.00 -5.91
N LEU A 88 12.71 10.23 -5.43
CA LEU A 88 11.57 10.59 -4.58
C LEU A 88 10.22 10.53 -5.32
N LEU A 89 10.16 11.06 -6.54
CA LEU A 89 8.93 11.06 -7.33
C LEU A 89 8.62 9.66 -7.87
N SER A 90 9.64 8.92 -8.33
CA SER A 90 9.49 7.51 -8.71
C SER A 90 8.97 6.68 -7.54
N HIS A 91 9.56 6.84 -6.35
CA HIS A 91 9.13 6.20 -5.11
C HIS A 91 7.64 6.44 -4.85
N CYS A 92 7.24 7.71 -4.88
CA CYS A 92 5.87 8.07 -4.56
C CYS A 92 4.86 7.53 -5.56
N SER A 93 5.17 7.61 -6.85
CA SER A 93 4.30 7.08 -7.89
C SER A 93 4.10 5.57 -7.73
N MET A 94 5.20 4.83 -7.52
CA MET A 94 5.16 3.37 -7.35
C MET A 94 4.44 2.94 -6.07
N VAL A 95 4.77 3.56 -4.93
CA VAL A 95 4.15 3.21 -3.63
C VAL A 95 2.66 3.52 -3.63
N GLN A 96 2.24 4.67 -4.18
CA GLN A 96 0.83 5.03 -4.25
C GLN A 96 0.05 4.07 -5.13
N MET A 97 0.58 3.70 -6.31
CA MET A 97 -0.01 2.72 -7.20
C MET A 97 -0.26 1.38 -6.48
N ILE A 98 0.78 0.84 -5.83
CA ILE A 98 0.70 -0.43 -5.13
C ILE A 98 -0.27 -0.34 -3.94
N LYS A 99 -0.18 0.72 -3.13
CA LYS A 99 -1.04 0.89 -1.94
C LYS A 99 -2.50 1.14 -2.27
N HIS A 100 -2.79 1.75 -3.41
CA HIS A 100 -4.16 1.92 -3.89
C HIS A 100 -4.83 0.57 -4.18
N HIS A 101 -4.11 -0.36 -4.81
CA HIS A 101 -4.65 -1.68 -5.13
C HIS A 101 -4.51 -2.70 -3.99
N PHE A 102 -3.47 -2.57 -3.15
CA PHE A 102 -3.16 -3.47 -2.05
C PHE A 102 -2.79 -2.70 -0.77
N PRO A 103 -3.77 -2.07 -0.09
CA PRO A 103 -3.50 -1.23 1.10
C PRO A 103 -2.75 -1.98 2.21
N SER A 104 -3.05 -3.27 2.36
CA SER A 104 -2.54 -4.13 3.42
C SER A 104 -1.23 -4.86 3.10
N LEU A 105 -0.64 -4.69 1.90
CA LEU A 105 0.65 -5.30 1.57
C LEU A 105 1.80 -4.55 2.24
N THR A 106 2.80 -5.29 2.72
CA THR A 106 4.04 -4.70 3.24
C THR A 106 4.95 -4.33 2.07
N ILE A 107 5.40 -3.07 2.05
CA ILE A 107 6.35 -2.56 1.07
C ILE A 107 7.59 -2.08 1.84
N ILE A 108 8.76 -2.56 1.45
CA ILE A 108 10.06 -2.12 1.94
C ILE A 108 10.72 -1.39 0.79
N SER A 109 10.82 -0.07 0.89
CA SER A 109 11.47 0.76 -0.12
C SER A 109 12.82 1.27 0.38
N GLU A 110 13.75 1.46 -0.54
CA GLU A 110 15.01 2.16 -0.28
C GLU A 110 14.71 3.59 0.24
N GLU A 111 13.88 4.33 -0.51
CA GLU A 111 13.43 5.66 -0.13
C GLU A 111 12.39 5.65 1.00
N LYS A 112 12.50 6.62 1.91
CA LYS A 112 11.64 6.77 3.11
C LYS A 112 10.85 8.08 3.14
N ALA A 113 10.54 8.65 1.97
CA ALA A 113 9.87 9.94 1.89
C ALA A 113 8.35 9.84 2.07
N ALA A 114 7.77 10.87 2.69
CA ALA A 114 6.32 11.02 2.74
C ALA A 114 5.80 11.53 1.39
N CYS A 115 4.91 10.77 0.78
CA CYS A 115 4.33 11.10 -0.51
C CYS A 115 3.05 11.92 -0.35
N LEU A 116 2.87 12.94 -1.19
CA LEU A 116 1.63 13.71 -1.24
C LEU A 116 0.56 12.90 -2.00
N GLU A 117 -0.65 12.77 -1.44
CA GLU A 117 -1.75 11.91 -1.95
C GLU A 117 -2.30 12.27 -3.36
N ASN A 118 -1.67 13.19 -4.09
CA ASN A 118 -2.30 13.85 -5.25
C ASN A 118 -1.85 13.32 -6.63
N GLU A 119 -1.15 12.19 -6.74
CA GLU A 119 -0.91 11.62 -8.06
C GLU A 119 -2.15 10.89 -8.58
N SER A 120 -2.59 11.29 -9.77
CA SER A 120 -3.69 10.65 -10.49
C SER A 120 -3.31 9.19 -10.81
N ILE A 121 -3.83 8.25 -10.03
CA ILE A 121 -3.65 6.82 -10.29
C ILE A 121 -4.46 6.45 -11.55
N PRO A 122 -3.81 5.98 -12.63
CA PRO A 122 -4.48 5.52 -13.83
C PRO A 122 -5.54 4.46 -13.51
N SER A 123 -6.71 4.56 -14.14
CA SER A 123 -7.73 3.51 -14.11
C SER A 123 -8.41 3.45 -15.48
N PRO A 124 -8.73 2.25 -16.01
CA PRO A 124 -8.63 0.92 -15.41
C PRO A 124 -7.31 0.18 -15.66
N LEU A 125 -6.95 -0.70 -14.72
CA LEU A 125 -5.86 -1.70 -14.87
C LEU A 125 -6.09 -2.50 -16.15
N LYS A 126 -5.07 -2.59 -17.00
CA LYS A 126 -5.13 -3.45 -18.18
C LYS A 126 -4.87 -4.88 -17.73
N ASN A 127 -5.82 -5.81 -17.90
CA ASN A 127 -5.53 -7.23 -17.67
C ASN A 127 -4.49 -7.69 -18.72
N LEU A 128 -3.27 -7.93 -18.26
CA LEU A 128 -2.13 -8.32 -19.11
C LEU A 128 -1.93 -9.84 -19.18
N LEU A 129 -2.62 -10.62 -18.33
CA LEU A 129 -2.32 -12.01 -18.05
C LEU A 129 -3.55 -12.92 -18.20
N ASP A 130 -3.31 -14.21 -18.42
CA ASP A 130 -4.34 -15.24 -18.49
C ASP A 130 -4.77 -15.68 -17.08
N ASP A 131 -6.07 -15.56 -16.79
CA ASP A 131 -6.67 -15.90 -15.51
C ASP A 131 -6.55 -17.39 -15.16
N GLN A 132 -6.32 -18.28 -16.13
CA GLN A 132 -6.19 -19.72 -15.88
C GLN A 132 -4.94 -20.11 -15.08
N LEU A 133 -3.94 -19.23 -15.02
CA LEU A 133 -2.68 -19.46 -14.30
C LEU A 133 -2.61 -18.72 -12.96
N ASP A 134 -3.68 -18.00 -12.57
CA ASP A 134 -3.65 -17.18 -11.38
C ASP A 134 -3.55 -18.02 -10.10
N GLN A 135 -2.77 -17.51 -9.15
CA GLN A 135 -2.62 -18.09 -7.82
C GLN A 135 -2.98 -17.05 -6.78
N GLU A 136 -3.79 -17.47 -5.80
CA GLU A 136 -4.13 -16.65 -4.65
C GLU A 136 -3.25 -17.01 -3.46
N VAL A 137 -2.61 -16.00 -2.86
CA VAL A 137 -1.79 -16.14 -1.66
C VAL A 137 -2.27 -15.20 -0.57
N ASN A 138 -1.97 -15.46 0.70
CA ASN A 138 -2.33 -14.52 1.76
C ASN A 138 -1.45 -13.27 1.67
N ASN A 139 -2.01 -12.10 1.90
CA ASN A 139 -1.28 -10.83 1.90
C ASN A 139 -0.04 -10.84 2.84
N HIS A 140 -0.10 -11.52 3.99
CA HIS A 140 1.02 -11.59 4.94
C HIS A 140 2.18 -12.45 4.45
N GLU A 141 1.98 -13.25 3.40
CA GLU A 141 3.01 -14.10 2.78
C GLU A 141 3.79 -13.35 1.69
N VAL A 142 3.41 -12.10 1.40
CA VAL A 142 4.01 -11.29 0.34
C VAL A 142 4.57 -9.99 0.90
N VAL A 143 5.81 -9.71 0.52
CA VAL A 143 6.51 -8.45 0.80
C VAL A 143 7.09 -7.94 -0.50
N ILE A 144 6.87 -6.66 -0.80
CA ILE A 144 7.42 -5.99 -1.98
C ILE A 144 8.68 -5.25 -1.54
N TRP A 145 9.79 -5.51 -2.23
CA TRP A 145 11.02 -4.75 -2.10
C TRP A 145 11.11 -3.79 -3.28
N LEU A 146 11.26 -2.50 -2.98
CA LEU A 146 11.20 -1.43 -3.96
C LEU A 146 12.51 -0.65 -3.98
N ASP A 147 13.16 -0.65 -5.12
CA ASP A 147 14.20 0.30 -5.49
C ASP A 147 13.61 1.20 -6.59
N PRO A 148 13.25 2.46 -6.28
CA PRO A 148 12.59 3.33 -7.22
C PRO A 148 13.47 3.82 -8.37
N LEU A 149 14.79 3.82 -8.18
CA LEU A 149 15.78 4.22 -9.15
C LEU A 149 17.15 3.64 -8.75
N ASP A 150 17.49 2.49 -9.33
CA ASP A 150 18.83 1.94 -9.20
C ASP A 150 19.85 2.82 -9.95
N ALA A 151 21.11 2.79 -9.52
CA ALA A 151 22.22 3.54 -10.11
C ALA A 151 22.01 5.07 -10.10
N THR A 152 21.54 5.63 -8.99
CA THR A 152 21.33 7.08 -8.81
C THR A 152 22.61 7.90 -9.07
N TYR A 153 23.79 7.33 -8.78
CA TYR A 153 25.08 7.97 -9.03
C TYR A 153 25.34 8.19 -10.52
N GLU A 154 25.15 7.16 -11.34
CA GLU A 154 25.27 7.19 -12.79
C GLU A 154 24.18 8.08 -13.39
N TYR A 155 22.95 7.96 -12.90
CA TYR A 155 21.82 8.78 -13.34
C TYR A 155 22.09 10.28 -13.14
N SER A 156 22.71 10.65 -12.02
CA SER A 156 23.05 12.04 -11.73
C SER A 156 24.16 12.62 -12.62
N GLY A 157 24.78 11.80 -13.46
CA GLY A 157 25.93 12.18 -14.28
C GLY A 157 27.19 12.48 -13.47
N ALA A 158 27.24 12.07 -12.18
CA ALA A 158 28.43 12.20 -11.36
C ALA A 158 29.60 11.35 -11.90
N ASP A 159 29.29 10.20 -12.51
CA ASP A 159 30.24 9.32 -13.17
C ASP A 159 30.92 9.96 -14.40
N LEU A 160 30.20 10.81 -15.13
CA LEU A 160 30.70 11.47 -16.35
C LEU A 160 31.72 12.59 -16.11
N ARG A 161 32.04 12.94 -14.85
CA ARG A 161 33.03 13.99 -14.53
C ARG A 161 34.49 13.50 -14.58
N PHE A 162 34.71 12.23 -14.93
CA PHE A 162 36.03 11.63 -15.05
C PHE A 162 36.52 11.45 -16.51
N PHE A 163 35.78 11.95 -17.51
CA PHE A 163 36.17 11.94 -18.93
C PHE A 163 36.24 13.34 -19.53
#